data_AF-A0A8T4PRM4-F1
#
_entry.id   AF-A0A8T4PRM4-F1
#
_cell.length_a   1.000
_cell.length_b   1.000
_cell.length_c   1.000
_cell.angle_alpha   90.00
_cell.angle_beta   90.00
_cell.angle_gamma   90.00
#
_symmetry.space_group_name_H-M   'P 1'
#
loop_
_entity.id
_entity.type
_entity.pdbx_description
1 polymer ?
#
loop_
_entity_poly.entity_id
_entity_poly.type
_entity_poly.pdbx_seq_one_letter_code
_entity_poly.pdbx_strand_id
1 'polypeptide(L)'
;MRIFKHRQGIFKSKMRNKAQTSFFVIAGLIMAFAVLAGFFVYNNIIKSKVEEEAKKTAGASLQAEEVEKLINDCVRKAGFEGLNKLGQTGGYLDVPNLISFRGTGYWHLDQVNIQPFLNQTQERLIDHLNSEVPRCLDSADVPKYGFSVEKQHPSIFIEFGNTDVTVKVNYLIRLSKEDFTKEFSEFFNTFDIRYRAIFEAATEANEKTFDADFDEKQPLKKLEYLRSLDFEISYLNPETDVMLFTITDKKSVTSKNQNYAFNFAAKLGRSELKRLTDLQNRSATNPTFLPYTIFSVDKKAQLDISSGTTVNLNGQDVQAISVQQSYPNEVVTKNVPVEKENKEIKRREDLHYVVNNPVYSFEPDGLLFNNPQRLTIYYNDPQGKNAKGVGILKGKKGFWVPIPSFEDRANRKVFAPILGFSDFSAVFCASQQLKKTIARQVFEPNTGCYVTLAVTVIAIILFFTVIFAGLAAVGGLAGAFSSAAATTGSASISGAIGAIYTAGTQAVFGTVASAIGMSATALSLTFTALSLGIGVAGTATEAFYTESPENCQGFIPTCTWEVTIGTFKQDGEGKCIPNGGTYQGGVPVTLCAQVEKCNFIEKFTCQKCSVECTAQFY
;
A
#
# COMPACT_ATOMS: atom_id res chain seq x y z
N MET A 1 16.25 -104.44 -14.61
CA MET A 1 15.13 -105.13 -13.92
C MET A 1 14.20 -105.71 -14.99
N ARG A 2 13.86 -107.01 -14.92
CA ARG A 2 12.89 -107.83 -15.71
C ARG A 2 12.32 -107.20 -17.02
N ILE A 3 12.62 -107.69 -18.24
CA ILE A 3 12.23 -108.98 -18.86
C ILE A 3 10.72 -109.24 -18.87
N PHE A 4 10.09 -109.28 -20.06
CA PHE A 4 9.12 -110.28 -20.59
C PHE A 4 8.79 -109.86 -22.05
N LYS A 5 9.21 -110.53 -23.14
CA LYS A 5 9.03 -111.92 -23.63
C LYS A 5 7.75 -112.12 -24.47
N HIS A 6 7.85 -111.73 -25.74
CA HIS A 6 7.53 -112.51 -26.96
C HIS A 6 6.42 -113.58 -26.92
N ARG A 7 5.44 -113.46 -27.83
CA ARG A 7 4.75 -114.62 -28.43
C ARG A 7 4.31 -114.31 -29.87
N GLN A 8 4.86 -115.05 -30.84
CA GLN A 8 4.38 -115.07 -32.22
C GLN A 8 3.38 -116.22 -32.41
N GLY A 9 2.41 -116.04 -33.32
CA GLY A 9 1.58 -117.09 -33.88
C GLY A 9 1.60 -116.99 -35.39
N ILE A 10 2.35 -117.86 -36.07
CA ILE A 10 2.49 -117.88 -37.53
C ILE A 10 1.54 -118.94 -38.11
N PHE A 11 0.49 -118.51 -38.81
CA PHE A 11 -0.27 -119.39 -39.70
C PHE A 11 0.30 -119.30 -41.11
N LYS A 12 0.83 -120.42 -41.61
CA LYS A 12 1.58 -120.51 -42.88
C LYS A 12 0.69 -121.05 -43.99
N SER A 13 -0.06 -120.20 -44.69
CA SER A 13 -0.78 -120.59 -45.91
C SER A 13 0.12 -120.49 -47.15
N LYS A 14 0.37 -121.61 -47.81
CA LYS A 14 1.24 -121.74 -48.98
C LYS A 14 0.42 -121.57 -50.26
N MET A 15 0.37 -120.36 -50.84
CA MET A 15 -0.17 -120.14 -52.19
C MET A 15 0.95 -119.89 -53.21
N ARG A 16 0.90 -120.62 -54.31
CA ARG A 16 1.87 -120.62 -55.42
C ARG A 16 1.21 -119.96 -56.63
N ASN A 17 1.30 -118.63 -56.74
CA ASN A 17 0.88 -117.90 -57.94
C ASN A 17 1.94 -116.86 -58.33
N LYS A 18 2.66 -117.11 -59.43
CA LYS A 18 3.71 -116.20 -59.94
C LYS A 18 3.17 -114.84 -60.44
N ALA A 19 1.85 -114.66 -60.50
CA ALA A 19 1.20 -113.37 -60.76
C ALA A 19 1.16 -112.44 -59.52
N GLN A 20 1.26 -113.00 -58.30
CA GLN A 20 0.99 -112.23 -57.07
C GLN A 20 2.13 -111.27 -56.71
N THR A 21 3.38 -111.60 -57.07
CA THR A 21 4.54 -110.71 -56.85
C THR A 21 4.49 -109.45 -57.70
N SER A 22 3.94 -109.54 -58.93
CA SER A 22 3.80 -108.39 -59.83
C SER A 22 2.78 -107.37 -59.29
N PHE A 23 1.68 -107.85 -58.68
CA PHE A 23 0.70 -106.99 -58.02
C PHE A 23 1.32 -106.15 -56.89
N PHE A 24 2.16 -106.73 -56.03
CA PHE A 24 2.81 -105.97 -54.96
C PHE A 24 3.83 -104.93 -55.47
N VAL A 25 4.55 -105.23 -56.57
CA VAL A 25 5.46 -104.25 -57.20
C VAL A 25 4.67 -103.09 -57.81
N ILE A 26 3.57 -103.37 -58.52
CA ILE A 26 2.72 -102.34 -59.12
C ILE A 26 2.02 -101.49 -58.03
N ALA A 27 1.47 -102.13 -56.99
CA ALA A 27 0.84 -101.43 -55.87
C ALA A 27 1.85 -100.55 -55.10
N GLY A 28 3.07 -101.06 -54.88
CA GLY A 28 4.15 -100.27 -54.27
C GLY A 28 4.57 -99.08 -55.12
N LEU A 29 4.64 -99.24 -56.45
CA LEU A 29 4.95 -98.14 -57.37
C LEU A 29 3.84 -97.08 -57.39
N ILE A 30 2.57 -97.50 -57.42
CA ILE A 30 1.40 -96.60 -57.35
C ILE A 30 1.39 -95.84 -56.02
N MET A 31 1.67 -96.51 -54.90
CA MET A 31 1.75 -95.87 -53.58
C MET A 31 2.91 -94.87 -53.50
N ALA A 32 4.08 -95.21 -54.07
CA ALA A 32 5.21 -94.30 -54.16
C ALA A 32 4.88 -93.06 -55.03
N PHE A 33 4.22 -93.25 -56.16
CA PHE A 33 3.73 -92.13 -56.99
C PHE A 33 2.68 -91.29 -56.27
N ALA A 34 1.77 -91.90 -55.51
CA ALA A 34 0.77 -91.17 -54.71
C ALA A 34 1.41 -90.33 -53.60
N VAL A 35 2.44 -90.86 -52.92
CA VAL A 35 3.21 -90.12 -51.90
C VAL A 35 4.02 -88.99 -52.53
N LEU A 36 4.69 -89.23 -53.67
CA LEU A 36 5.45 -88.19 -54.38
C LEU A 36 4.54 -87.09 -54.95
N ALA A 37 3.41 -87.46 -55.56
CA ALA A 37 2.41 -86.51 -56.04
C ALA A 37 1.77 -85.73 -54.88
N GLY A 38 1.44 -86.40 -53.77
CA GLY A 38 0.94 -85.77 -52.55
C GLY A 38 1.95 -84.77 -51.96
N PHE A 39 3.23 -85.12 -51.89
CA PHE A 39 4.30 -84.24 -51.42
C PHE A 39 4.53 -83.04 -52.36
N PHE A 40 4.45 -83.25 -53.68
CA PHE A 40 4.56 -82.19 -54.69
C PHE A 40 3.38 -81.21 -54.62
N VAL A 41 2.15 -81.73 -54.47
CA VAL A 41 0.93 -80.93 -54.27
C VAL A 41 0.99 -80.17 -52.94
N TYR A 42 1.39 -80.83 -51.85
CA TYR A 42 1.55 -80.21 -50.53
C TYR A 42 2.56 -79.04 -50.57
N ASN A 43 3.76 -79.29 -51.11
CA ASN A 43 4.81 -78.26 -51.16
C ASN A 43 4.50 -77.12 -52.14
N ASN A 44 3.81 -77.37 -53.26
CA ASN A 44 3.59 -76.33 -54.26
C ASN A 44 2.25 -75.59 -54.10
N ILE A 45 1.23 -76.18 -53.46
CA ILE A 45 -0.09 -75.55 -53.30
C ILE A 45 -0.31 -75.04 -51.86
N ILE A 46 0.14 -75.76 -50.83
CA ILE A 46 -0.07 -75.31 -49.45
C ILE A 46 1.00 -74.28 -49.05
N LYS A 47 2.28 -74.54 -49.36
CA LYS A 47 3.36 -73.61 -49.00
C LYS A 47 3.23 -72.26 -49.69
N SER A 48 2.80 -72.23 -50.96
CA SER A 48 2.56 -70.99 -51.71
C SER A 48 1.41 -70.17 -51.14
N LYS A 49 0.30 -70.81 -50.75
CA LYS A 49 -0.81 -70.13 -50.06
C LYS A 49 -0.40 -69.57 -48.70
N VAL A 50 0.30 -70.36 -47.88
CA VAL A 50 0.80 -69.91 -46.56
C VAL A 50 1.81 -68.75 -46.71
N GLU A 51 2.65 -68.76 -47.75
CA GLU A 51 3.62 -67.70 -48.01
C GLU A 51 2.99 -66.44 -48.64
N GLU A 52 1.88 -66.57 -49.38
CA GLU A 52 1.06 -65.45 -49.85
C GLU A 52 0.26 -64.82 -48.70
N GLU A 53 -0.39 -65.63 -47.86
CA GLU A 53 -1.09 -65.18 -46.66
C GLU A 53 -0.11 -64.48 -45.70
N ALA A 54 1.05 -65.08 -45.40
CA ALA A 54 2.07 -64.45 -44.57
C ALA A 54 2.57 -63.10 -45.14
N LYS A 55 2.66 -62.95 -46.47
CA LYS A 55 2.98 -61.66 -47.12
C LYS A 55 1.86 -60.64 -46.98
N LYS A 56 0.58 -61.06 -47.08
CA LYS A 56 -0.57 -60.17 -46.83
C LYS A 56 -0.61 -59.70 -45.37
N THR A 57 -0.42 -60.60 -44.41
CA THR A 57 -0.38 -60.24 -42.98
C THR A 57 0.81 -59.34 -42.64
N ALA A 58 1.99 -59.59 -43.23
CA ALA A 58 3.15 -58.71 -43.06
C ALA A 58 2.91 -57.30 -43.64
N GLY A 59 2.28 -57.20 -44.82
CA GLY A 59 1.87 -55.92 -45.41
C GLY A 59 0.84 -55.17 -44.57
N ALA A 60 -0.15 -55.87 -44.03
CA ALA A 60 -1.14 -55.29 -43.12
C ALA A 60 -0.52 -54.82 -41.79
N SER A 61 0.48 -55.54 -41.25
CA SER A 61 1.21 -55.12 -40.04
C SER A 61 1.94 -53.81 -40.24
N LEU A 62 2.69 -53.66 -41.35
CA LEU A 62 3.39 -52.42 -41.71
C LEU A 62 2.43 -51.23 -41.84
N GLN A 63 1.30 -51.42 -42.52
CA GLN A 63 0.28 -50.37 -42.66
C GLN A 63 -0.36 -50.01 -41.30
N ALA A 64 -0.50 -50.97 -40.40
CA ALA A 64 -1.04 -50.70 -39.07
C ALA A 64 -0.03 -49.97 -38.16
N GLU A 65 1.28 -50.18 -38.33
CA GLU A 65 2.34 -49.37 -37.70
C GLU A 65 2.35 -47.92 -38.23
N GLU A 66 2.07 -47.71 -39.53
CA GLU A 66 1.88 -46.35 -40.08
C GLU A 66 0.69 -45.63 -39.42
N VAL A 67 -0.42 -46.33 -39.15
CA VAL A 67 -1.58 -45.75 -38.44
C VAL A 67 -1.27 -45.48 -36.96
N GLU A 68 -0.54 -46.38 -36.28
CA GLU A 68 -0.08 -46.17 -34.90
C GLU A 68 0.80 -44.92 -34.78
N LYS A 69 1.73 -44.75 -35.71
CA LYS A 69 2.58 -43.56 -35.82
C LYS A 69 1.75 -42.31 -36.08
N LEU A 70 0.81 -42.37 -37.01
CA LEU A 70 -0.10 -41.27 -37.33
C LEU A 70 -0.92 -40.81 -36.10
N ILE A 71 -1.40 -41.74 -35.27
CA ILE A 71 -2.11 -41.40 -34.02
C ILE A 71 -1.18 -40.71 -33.04
N ASN A 72 0.04 -41.21 -32.85
CA ASN A 72 1.05 -40.56 -32.02
C ASN A 72 1.41 -39.16 -32.55
N ASP A 73 1.59 -38.99 -33.86
CA ASP A 73 1.87 -37.69 -34.49
C ASP A 73 0.68 -36.71 -34.30
N CYS A 74 -0.56 -37.18 -34.35
CA CYS A 74 -1.76 -36.38 -34.04
C CYS A 74 -1.79 -35.91 -32.57
N VAL A 75 -1.58 -36.83 -31.60
CA VAL A 75 -1.53 -36.49 -30.17
C VAL A 75 -0.38 -35.52 -29.88
N ARG A 76 0.80 -35.77 -30.45
CA ARG A 76 1.99 -34.92 -30.30
C ARG A 76 1.77 -33.53 -30.88
N LYS A 77 1.19 -33.43 -32.08
CA LYS A 77 0.87 -32.14 -32.72
C LYS A 77 -0.12 -31.35 -31.89
N ALA A 78 -1.27 -31.93 -31.54
CA ALA A 78 -2.30 -31.27 -30.74
C ALA A 78 -1.80 -30.87 -29.35
N GLY A 79 -0.93 -31.68 -28.72
CA GLY A 79 -0.29 -31.34 -27.45
C GLY A 79 0.64 -30.14 -27.55
N PHE A 80 1.51 -30.08 -28.57
CA PHE A 80 2.36 -28.89 -28.80
C PHE A 80 1.55 -27.65 -29.17
N GLU A 81 0.50 -27.77 -29.99
CA GLU A 81 -0.35 -26.64 -30.38
C GLU A 81 -1.13 -26.10 -29.17
N GLY A 82 -1.71 -26.98 -28.35
CA GLY A 82 -2.39 -26.62 -27.11
C GLY A 82 -1.47 -25.99 -26.06
N LEU A 83 -0.30 -26.60 -25.78
CA LEU A 83 0.69 -26.06 -24.84
C LEU A 83 1.22 -24.69 -25.30
N ASN A 84 1.52 -24.51 -26.59
CA ASN A 84 1.92 -23.21 -27.13
C ASN A 84 0.79 -22.18 -27.02
N LYS A 85 -0.47 -22.58 -27.28
CA LYS A 85 -1.62 -21.70 -27.13
C LYS A 85 -1.77 -21.23 -25.69
N LEU A 86 -1.76 -22.15 -24.72
CA LEU A 86 -1.79 -21.85 -23.29
C LEU A 86 -0.66 -20.90 -22.85
N GLY A 87 0.54 -21.04 -23.42
CA GLY A 87 1.66 -20.13 -23.14
C GLY A 87 1.39 -18.72 -23.67
N GLN A 88 0.94 -18.61 -24.93
CA GLN A 88 0.72 -17.31 -25.59
C GLN A 88 -0.44 -16.51 -24.99
N THR A 89 -1.42 -17.17 -24.39
CA THR A 89 -2.70 -16.60 -23.94
C THR A 89 -2.80 -16.40 -22.42
N GLY A 90 -1.80 -16.78 -21.63
CA GLY A 90 -1.88 -16.72 -20.16
C GLY A 90 -2.74 -17.82 -19.54
N GLY A 91 -2.60 -19.07 -20.00
CA GLY A 91 -3.28 -20.24 -19.46
C GLY A 91 -4.69 -20.50 -20.02
N TYR A 92 -5.09 -19.78 -21.07
CA TYR A 92 -6.40 -19.91 -21.71
C TYR A 92 -6.28 -20.61 -23.07
N LEU A 93 -7.31 -21.31 -23.53
CA LEU A 93 -7.35 -21.76 -24.94
C LEU A 93 -8.20 -20.86 -25.80
N ASP A 94 -9.20 -20.23 -25.19
CA ASP A 94 -9.91 -19.10 -25.74
C ASP A 94 -10.00 -18.07 -24.60
N VAL A 95 -9.60 -16.84 -24.88
CA VAL A 95 -9.53 -15.77 -23.87
C VAL A 95 -10.86 -15.02 -23.91
N PRO A 96 -11.68 -15.04 -22.84
CA PRO A 96 -12.94 -14.32 -22.85
C PRO A 96 -12.73 -12.83 -23.14
N ASN A 97 -13.52 -12.25 -24.03
CA ASN A 97 -13.34 -10.87 -24.51
C ASN A 97 -13.21 -9.82 -23.38
N LEU A 98 -13.89 -10.03 -22.25
CA LEU A 98 -13.85 -9.15 -21.07
C LEU A 98 -12.49 -9.11 -20.36
N ILE A 99 -11.65 -10.12 -20.55
CA ILE A 99 -10.31 -10.23 -19.95
C ILE A 99 -9.20 -10.40 -21.00
N SER A 100 -9.50 -10.11 -22.27
CA SER A 100 -8.57 -10.29 -23.39
C SER A 100 -7.84 -9.01 -23.73
N PHE A 101 -6.51 -9.08 -23.76
CA PHE A 101 -5.61 -8.03 -24.23
C PHE A 101 -4.71 -8.56 -25.33
N ARG A 102 -4.94 -8.12 -26.58
CA ARG A 102 -4.19 -8.56 -27.77
C ARG A 102 -4.09 -10.09 -27.92
N GLY A 103 -5.11 -10.82 -27.45
CA GLY A 103 -5.16 -12.29 -27.48
C GLY A 103 -4.50 -12.99 -26.29
N THR A 104 -4.03 -12.26 -25.27
CA THR A 104 -3.58 -12.82 -23.99
C THR A 104 -4.54 -12.43 -22.85
N GLY A 105 -4.65 -13.28 -21.83
CA GLY A 105 -5.48 -13.03 -20.67
C GLY A 105 -4.84 -12.01 -19.71
N TYR A 106 -5.67 -11.11 -19.19
CA TYR A 106 -5.33 -10.39 -17.97
C TYR A 106 -5.26 -11.36 -16.79
N TRP A 107 -4.20 -11.24 -15.99
CA TRP A 107 -4.03 -11.90 -14.69
C TRP A 107 -4.20 -10.91 -13.54
N HIS A 108 -3.76 -9.67 -13.74
CA HIS A 108 -4.13 -8.52 -12.91
C HIS A 108 -5.08 -7.64 -13.73
N LEU A 109 -6.27 -7.36 -13.21
CA LEU A 109 -7.23 -6.44 -13.80
C LEU A 109 -7.77 -5.49 -12.73
N ASP A 110 -7.40 -4.21 -12.81
CA ASP A 110 -7.93 -3.13 -11.96
C ASP A 110 -7.89 -3.43 -10.45
N GLN A 111 -6.72 -3.92 -10.00
CA GLN A 111 -6.41 -4.34 -8.62
C GLN A 111 -7.03 -5.68 -8.17
N VAL A 112 -7.58 -6.48 -9.09
CA VAL A 112 -8.06 -7.84 -8.84
C VAL A 112 -7.15 -8.87 -9.50
N ASN A 113 -6.80 -9.94 -8.78
CA ASN A 113 -6.16 -11.11 -9.36
C ASN A 113 -7.21 -12.04 -9.97
N ILE A 114 -7.17 -12.19 -11.28
CA ILE A 114 -8.07 -13.03 -12.11
C ILE A 114 -7.28 -14.10 -12.89
N GLN A 115 -6.06 -14.38 -12.46
CA GLN A 115 -5.25 -15.49 -12.95
C GLN A 115 -6.02 -16.83 -12.86
N PRO A 116 -6.02 -17.67 -13.91
CA PRO A 116 -6.62 -19.01 -13.84
C PRO A 116 -5.79 -19.92 -12.93
N PHE A 117 -6.40 -20.96 -12.35
CA PHE A 117 -5.64 -21.95 -11.57
C PHE A 117 -4.96 -22.99 -12.47
N LEU A 118 -3.84 -23.57 -12.03
CA LEU A 118 -3.06 -24.56 -12.81
C LEU A 118 -3.90 -25.81 -13.22
N ASN A 119 -4.83 -26.25 -12.37
CA ASN A 119 -5.75 -27.34 -12.72
C ASN A 119 -6.74 -26.92 -13.82
N GLN A 120 -7.21 -25.67 -13.82
CA GLN A 120 -8.08 -25.17 -14.89
C GLN A 120 -7.35 -25.06 -16.23
N THR A 121 -6.04 -24.77 -16.25
CA THR A 121 -5.26 -24.79 -17.50
C THR A 121 -5.02 -26.22 -17.99
N GLN A 122 -4.90 -27.18 -17.08
CA GLN A 122 -4.85 -28.62 -17.38
C GLN A 122 -6.19 -29.13 -17.97
N GLU A 123 -7.32 -28.82 -17.33
CA GLU A 123 -8.68 -29.17 -17.80
C GLU A 123 -8.92 -28.62 -19.21
N ARG A 124 -8.56 -27.36 -19.46
CA ARG A 124 -8.62 -26.75 -20.79
C ARG A 124 -7.80 -27.57 -21.81
N LEU A 125 -6.56 -27.96 -21.49
CA LEU A 125 -5.74 -28.77 -22.40
C LEU A 125 -6.35 -30.14 -22.69
N ILE A 126 -7.03 -30.76 -21.72
CA ILE A 126 -7.80 -32.00 -21.91
C ILE A 126 -8.92 -31.76 -22.94
N ASP A 127 -9.71 -30.69 -22.80
CA ASP A 127 -10.78 -30.34 -23.75
C ASP A 127 -10.23 -30.11 -25.18
N HIS A 128 -9.08 -29.44 -25.31
CA HIS A 128 -8.43 -29.24 -26.60
C HIS A 128 -8.10 -30.57 -27.29
N LEU A 129 -7.43 -31.46 -26.56
CA LEU A 129 -7.00 -32.74 -27.09
C LEU A 129 -8.20 -33.65 -27.41
N ASN A 130 -9.26 -33.60 -26.60
CA ASN A 130 -10.53 -34.28 -26.87
C ASN A 130 -11.16 -33.81 -28.20
N SER A 131 -11.01 -32.53 -28.57
CA SER A 131 -11.49 -32.02 -29.86
C SER A 131 -10.53 -32.27 -31.04
N GLU A 132 -9.22 -32.06 -30.86
CA GLU A 132 -8.27 -32.02 -31.97
C GLU A 132 -7.66 -33.39 -32.31
N VAL A 133 -7.55 -34.32 -31.36
CA VAL A 133 -7.03 -35.67 -31.66
C VAL A 133 -7.99 -36.46 -32.58
N PRO A 134 -9.32 -36.53 -32.33
CA PRO A 134 -10.24 -37.17 -33.27
C PRO A 134 -10.25 -36.46 -34.63
N ARG A 135 -10.30 -35.13 -34.64
CA ARG A 135 -10.29 -34.30 -35.86
C ARG A 135 -9.06 -34.54 -36.73
N CYS A 136 -7.89 -34.65 -36.11
CA CYS A 136 -6.65 -34.98 -36.80
C CYS A 136 -6.73 -36.36 -37.48
N LEU A 137 -7.22 -37.38 -36.76
CA LEU A 137 -7.38 -38.74 -37.31
C LEU A 137 -8.44 -38.84 -38.41
N ASP A 138 -9.51 -38.07 -38.34
CA ASP A 138 -10.52 -38.01 -39.40
C ASP A 138 -9.98 -37.33 -40.65
N SER A 139 -9.11 -36.32 -40.50
CA SER A 139 -8.45 -35.62 -41.62
C SER A 139 -7.33 -36.43 -42.29
N ALA A 140 -6.83 -37.48 -41.65
CA ALA A 140 -5.66 -38.22 -42.08
C ALA A 140 -5.94 -39.35 -43.10
N ASP A 141 -7.17 -39.46 -43.60
CA ASP A 141 -7.57 -40.40 -44.66
C ASP A 141 -7.18 -41.87 -44.42
N VAL A 142 -7.25 -42.36 -43.17
CA VAL A 142 -6.98 -43.78 -42.83
C VAL A 142 -7.69 -44.80 -43.75
N PRO A 143 -8.91 -44.57 -44.27
CA PRO A 143 -9.54 -45.44 -45.26
C PRO A 143 -8.77 -45.64 -46.57
N LYS A 144 -7.82 -44.76 -46.94
CA LYS A 144 -6.95 -44.95 -48.13
C LYS A 144 -6.11 -46.23 -48.07
N TYR A 145 -5.86 -46.74 -46.87
CA TYR A 145 -5.15 -48.00 -46.66
C TYR A 145 -6.05 -49.24 -46.74
N GLY A 146 -7.37 -49.06 -46.94
CA GLY A 146 -8.33 -50.16 -47.06
C GLY A 146 -8.72 -50.83 -45.73
N PHE A 147 -8.52 -50.14 -44.60
CA PHE A 147 -8.99 -50.59 -43.29
C PHE A 147 -10.37 -50.01 -42.96
N SER A 148 -11.23 -50.83 -42.38
CA SER A 148 -12.32 -50.36 -41.53
C SER A 148 -11.73 -49.88 -40.21
N VAL A 149 -12.24 -48.76 -39.68
CA VAL A 149 -11.72 -48.12 -38.46
C VAL A 149 -12.87 -47.91 -37.48
N GLU A 150 -12.92 -48.69 -36.41
CA GLU A 150 -13.82 -48.45 -35.28
C GLU A 150 -13.08 -47.63 -34.22
N LYS A 151 -13.73 -46.57 -33.73
CA LYS A 151 -13.15 -45.57 -32.82
C LYS A 151 -14.06 -45.41 -31.60
N GLN A 152 -13.52 -45.44 -30.39
CA GLN A 152 -14.22 -45.00 -29.18
C GLN A 152 -13.91 -43.54 -28.83
N HIS A 153 -14.58 -42.96 -27.84
CA HIS A 153 -14.21 -41.62 -27.37
C HIS A 153 -12.88 -41.69 -26.58
N PRO A 154 -11.92 -40.78 -26.82
CA PRO A 154 -10.67 -40.78 -26.07
C PRO A 154 -10.89 -40.38 -24.60
N SER A 155 -10.11 -40.97 -23.71
CA SER A 155 -9.97 -40.54 -22.31
C SER A 155 -8.54 -40.04 -22.11
N ILE A 156 -8.39 -38.77 -21.77
CA ILE A 156 -7.10 -38.09 -21.74
C ILE A 156 -6.71 -37.72 -20.32
N PHE A 157 -5.49 -38.10 -19.93
CA PHE A 157 -4.86 -37.73 -18.67
C PHE A 157 -3.62 -36.90 -18.96
N ILE A 158 -3.42 -35.82 -18.20
CA ILE A 158 -2.30 -34.90 -18.34
C ILE A 158 -1.68 -34.72 -16.97
N GLU A 159 -0.35 -34.74 -16.92
CA GLU A 159 0.44 -34.41 -15.74
C GLU A 159 1.43 -33.30 -16.08
N PHE A 160 1.33 -32.19 -15.35
CA PHE A 160 2.33 -31.11 -15.39
C PHE A 160 3.44 -31.42 -14.38
N GLY A 161 4.45 -32.15 -14.83
CA GLY A 161 5.64 -32.49 -14.07
C GLY A 161 6.55 -31.28 -13.82
N ASN A 162 7.64 -31.51 -13.09
CA ASN A 162 8.63 -30.48 -12.79
C ASN A 162 9.53 -30.14 -14.00
N THR A 163 9.76 -31.12 -14.87
CA THR A 163 10.65 -31.06 -16.04
C THR A 163 9.92 -31.11 -17.37
N ASP A 164 8.72 -31.67 -17.39
CA ASP A 164 8.01 -32.02 -18.62
C ASP A 164 6.50 -31.98 -18.42
N VAL A 165 5.76 -32.06 -19.52
CA VAL A 165 4.34 -32.38 -19.53
C VAL A 165 4.17 -33.78 -20.09
N THR A 166 3.53 -34.67 -19.34
CA THR A 166 3.19 -36.01 -19.81
C THR A 166 1.71 -36.09 -20.14
N VAL A 167 1.39 -36.56 -21.35
CA VAL A 167 0.03 -36.74 -21.87
C VAL A 167 -0.18 -38.22 -22.19
N LYS A 168 -1.10 -38.85 -21.45
CA LYS A 168 -1.59 -40.21 -21.70
C LYS A 168 -2.96 -40.13 -22.36
N VAL A 169 -3.09 -40.70 -23.55
CA VAL A 169 -4.35 -40.78 -24.29
C VAL A 169 -4.78 -42.24 -24.37
N ASN A 170 -5.88 -42.57 -23.70
CA ASN A 170 -6.54 -43.86 -23.82
C ASN A 170 -7.57 -43.76 -24.94
N TYR A 171 -7.29 -44.32 -26.11
CA TYR A 171 -8.15 -44.22 -27.28
C TYR A 171 -8.20 -45.57 -27.98
N LEU A 172 -9.30 -46.30 -27.74
CA LEU A 172 -9.53 -47.58 -28.39
C LEU A 172 -9.82 -47.39 -29.89
N ILE A 173 -8.90 -47.87 -30.73
CA ILE A 173 -9.00 -47.86 -32.18
C ILE A 173 -8.79 -49.28 -32.68
N ARG A 174 -9.79 -49.83 -33.38
CA ARG A 174 -9.70 -51.13 -34.05
C ARG A 174 -9.58 -50.93 -35.54
N LEU A 175 -8.52 -51.50 -36.12
CA LEU A 175 -8.34 -51.61 -37.55
C LEU A 175 -8.68 -53.03 -37.99
N SER A 176 -9.59 -53.15 -38.96
CA SER A 176 -9.95 -54.45 -39.56
C SER A 176 -9.84 -54.40 -41.08
N LYS A 177 -9.18 -55.40 -41.68
CA LYS A 177 -8.98 -55.54 -43.13
C LYS A 177 -8.81 -57.01 -43.48
N GLU A 178 -9.75 -57.55 -44.26
CA GLU A 178 -9.85 -59.01 -44.51
C GLU A 178 -9.84 -59.76 -43.16
N ASP A 179 -8.97 -60.77 -42.97
CA ASP A 179 -8.85 -61.52 -41.73
C ASP A 179 -7.93 -60.85 -40.68
N PHE A 180 -7.31 -59.71 -40.98
CA PHE A 180 -6.43 -58.99 -40.06
C PHE A 180 -7.24 -58.02 -39.19
N THR A 181 -7.05 -58.11 -37.87
CA THR A 181 -7.51 -57.10 -36.91
C THR A 181 -6.38 -56.73 -35.95
N LYS A 182 -6.12 -55.43 -35.77
CA LYS A 182 -5.20 -54.88 -34.76
C LYS A 182 -5.93 -53.83 -33.93
N GLU A 183 -5.71 -53.85 -32.61
CA GLU A 183 -6.28 -52.92 -31.66
C GLU A 183 -5.17 -52.06 -31.05
N PHE A 184 -5.44 -50.76 -30.94
CA PHE A 184 -4.62 -49.80 -30.21
C PHE A 184 -5.46 -49.20 -29.09
N SER A 185 -4.85 -48.95 -27.93
CA SER A 185 -5.60 -48.54 -26.74
C SER A 185 -4.94 -47.40 -25.94
N GLU A 186 -3.61 -47.33 -25.87
CA GLU A 186 -2.89 -46.33 -25.09
C GLU A 186 -1.79 -45.66 -25.92
N PHE A 187 -1.71 -44.33 -25.84
CA PHE A 187 -0.68 -43.51 -26.47
C PHE A 187 -0.05 -42.60 -25.42
N PHE A 188 1.27 -42.51 -25.40
CA PHE A 188 2.04 -41.76 -24.39
C PHE A 188 2.94 -40.75 -25.10
N ASN A 189 2.78 -39.48 -24.76
CA ASN A 189 3.63 -38.41 -25.27
C ASN A 189 4.14 -37.55 -24.12
N THR A 190 5.45 -37.32 -24.08
CA THR A 190 6.11 -36.43 -23.12
C THR A 190 6.66 -35.24 -23.88
N PHE A 191 6.41 -34.03 -23.37
CA PHE A 191 6.84 -32.76 -23.94
C PHE A 191 7.88 -32.15 -22.99
N ASP A 192 9.08 -31.87 -23.51
CA ASP A 192 10.19 -31.23 -22.78
C ASP A 192 9.91 -29.73 -22.56
N ILE A 193 8.87 -29.48 -21.77
CA ILE A 193 8.30 -28.18 -21.44
C ILE A 193 7.98 -28.20 -19.94
N ARG A 194 8.70 -27.38 -19.16
CA ARG A 194 8.51 -27.18 -17.72
C ARG A 194 7.29 -26.30 -17.44
N TYR A 195 6.11 -26.68 -17.98
CA TYR A 195 4.90 -25.85 -17.97
C TYR A 195 4.50 -25.43 -16.56
N ARG A 196 4.61 -26.35 -15.59
CA ARG A 196 4.39 -26.05 -14.18
C ARG A 196 5.31 -24.95 -13.66
N ALA A 197 6.63 -25.10 -13.87
CA ALA A 197 7.62 -24.18 -13.33
C ALA A 197 7.53 -22.77 -13.95
N ILE A 198 7.27 -22.67 -15.26
CA ILE A 198 7.08 -21.36 -15.91
C ILE A 198 5.75 -20.70 -15.52
N PHE A 199 4.70 -21.49 -15.25
CA PHE A 199 3.44 -21.00 -14.71
C PHE A 199 3.57 -20.53 -13.25
N GLU A 200 4.30 -21.27 -12.41
CA GLU A 200 4.63 -20.87 -11.03
C GLU A 200 5.46 -19.56 -11.02
N ALA A 201 6.47 -19.44 -11.90
CA ALA A 201 7.22 -18.19 -12.08
C ALA A 201 6.34 -17.02 -12.59
N ALA A 202 5.36 -17.28 -13.46
CA ALA A 202 4.39 -16.29 -13.90
C ALA A 202 3.44 -15.88 -12.77
N THR A 203 3.04 -16.84 -11.93
CA THR A 203 2.21 -16.60 -10.73
C THR A 203 2.92 -15.65 -9.80
N GLU A 204 4.18 -15.96 -9.47
CA GLU A 204 4.99 -15.14 -8.58
C GLU A 204 5.26 -13.74 -9.16
N ALA A 205 5.49 -13.63 -10.48
CA ALA A 205 5.63 -12.35 -11.17
C ALA A 205 4.34 -11.51 -11.10
N ASN A 206 3.17 -12.14 -11.30
CA ASN A 206 1.86 -11.52 -11.17
C ASN A 206 1.59 -11.08 -9.72
N GLU A 207 1.88 -11.92 -8.73
CA GLU A 207 1.74 -11.59 -7.31
C GLU A 207 2.53 -10.34 -6.91
N LYS A 208 3.78 -10.17 -7.39
CA LYS A 208 4.56 -8.95 -7.10
C LYS A 208 3.91 -7.67 -7.63
N THR A 209 3.05 -7.74 -8.65
CA THR A 209 2.31 -6.56 -9.13
C THR A 209 1.28 -6.04 -8.13
N PHE A 210 0.89 -6.86 -7.14
CA PHE A 210 0.01 -6.49 -6.03
C PHE A 210 0.76 -6.13 -4.75
N ASP A 211 2.09 -5.98 -4.79
CA ASP A 211 2.87 -5.46 -3.67
C ASP A 211 2.70 -3.93 -3.59
N ALA A 212 2.48 -3.40 -2.38
CA ALA A 212 2.30 -1.97 -2.17
C ALA A 212 3.50 -1.12 -2.63
N ASP A 213 4.71 -1.69 -2.57
CA ASP A 213 5.97 -1.11 -3.04
C ASP A 213 6.42 -1.64 -4.42
N PHE A 214 5.52 -2.19 -5.23
CA PHE A 214 5.80 -2.48 -6.65
C PHE A 214 6.20 -1.19 -7.40
N ASP A 215 7.21 -1.26 -8.27
CA ASP A 215 7.64 -0.11 -9.08
C ASP A 215 7.26 -0.31 -10.53
N GLU A 216 6.19 0.35 -10.97
CA GLU A 216 5.69 0.28 -12.34
C GLU A 216 6.70 0.75 -13.38
N LYS A 217 7.70 1.56 -12.99
CA LYS A 217 8.81 2.00 -13.86
C LYS A 217 9.98 1.02 -13.85
N GLN A 218 10.06 0.12 -12.87
CA GLN A 218 11.13 -0.87 -12.70
C GLN A 218 10.59 -2.25 -12.27
N PRO A 219 9.60 -2.83 -13.00
CA PRO A 219 8.87 -4.01 -12.52
C PRO A 219 9.79 -5.23 -12.34
N LEU A 220 10.85 -5.33 -13.16
CA LEU A 220 11.84 -6.41 -13.08
C LEU A 220 12.75 -6.36 -11.85
N LYS A 221 12.84 -5.22 -11.13
CA LYS A 221 13.72 -5.09 -9.96
C LYS A 221 13.35 -6.08 -8.85
N LYS A 222 12.06 -6.37 -8.68
CA LYS A 222 11.57 -7.38 -7.74
C LYS A 222 11.58 -8.80 -8.30
N LEU A 223 11.84 -8.98 -9.59
CA LEU A 223 11.77 -10.27 -10.29
C LEU A 223 13.16 -10.80 -10.70
N GLU A 224 14.23 -10.13 -10.25
CA GLU A 224 15.60 -10.47 -10.65
C GLU A 224 16.03 -11.87 -10.19
N TYR A 225 15.52 -12.36 -9.05
CA TYR A 225 15.80 -13.73 -8.60
C TYR A 225 15.17 -14.81 -9.48
N LEU A 226 14.03 -14.55 -10.15
CA LEU A 226 13.46 -15.51 -11.10
C LEU A 226 14.41 -15.77 -12.28
N ARG A 227 15.32 -14.83 -12.57
CA ARG A 227 16.37 -15.00 -13.59
C ARG A 227 17.47 -15.99 -13.18
N SER A 228 17.62 -16.32 -11.90
CA SER A 228 18.53 -17.38 -11.47
C SER A 228 17.93 -18.79 -11.62
N LEU A 229 16.64 -18.91 -11.92
CA LEU A 229 15.90 -20.17 -12.13
C LEU A 229 15.80 -20.57 -13.62
N ASP A 230 16.74 -20.12 -14.45
CA ASP A 230 16.80 -20.28 -15.91
C ASP A 230 15.70 -19.57 -16.73
N PHE A 231 14.84 -18.75 -16.09
CA PHE A 231 13.80 -17.98 -16.79
C PHE A 231 14.28 -16.60 -17.23
N GLU A 232 13.94 -16.21 -18.46
CA GLU A 232 14.11 -14.83 -18.91
C GLU A 232 12.78 -14.08 -18.82
N ILE A 233 12.71 -13.09 -17.93
CA ILE A 233 11.54 -12.22 -17.78
C ILE A 233 11.80 -10.91 -18.52
N SER A 234 10.85 -10.59 -19.39
CA SER A 234 10.71 -9.33 -20.12
C SER A 234 9.29 -8.79 -19.96
N TYR A 235 9.11 -7.51 -20.26
CA TYR A 235 7.80 -6.86 -20.23
C TYR A 235 7.73 -5.77 -21.31
N LEU A 236 6.53 -5.46 -21.76
CA LEU A 236 6.21 -4.35 -22.64
C LEU A 236 5.11 -3.50 -22.01
N ASN A 237 5.18 -2.18 -22.16
CA ASN A 237 4.12 -1.25 -21.76
C ASN A 237 3.41 -0.72 -23.03
N PRO A 238 2.49 -1.49 -23.64
CA PRO A 238 1.77 -1.07 -24.85
C PRO A 238 0.81 0.09 -24.61
N GLU A 239 0.37 0.30 -23.37
CA GLU A 239 -0.55 1.35 -22.93
C GLU A 239 -0.08 1.92 -21.58
N THR A 240 -0.69 2.99 -21.07
CA THR A 240 -0.20 3.72 -19.88
C THR A 240 -0.25 2.93 -18.58
N ASP A 241 -1.23 2.02 -18.46
CA ASP A 241 -1.53 1.24 -17.26
C ASP A 241 -1.54 -0.28 -17.54
N VAL A 242 -1.21 -0.71 -18.76
CA VAL A 242 -1.14 -2.13 -19.14
C VAL A 242 0.31 -2.55 -19.34
N MET A 243 0.71 -3.59 -18.61
CA MET A 243 1.95 -4.33 -18.82
C MET A 243 1.65 -5.68 -19.45
N LEU A 244 2.40 -6.05 -20.49
CA LEU A 244 2.42 -7.39 -21.06
C LEU A 244 3.72 -8.06 -20.62
N PHE A 245 3.64 -9.04 -19.73
CA PHE A 245 4.77 -9.84 -19.29
C PHE A 245 4.99 -11.02 -20.24
N THR A 246 6.26 -11.32 -20.51
CA THR A 246 6.69 -12.54 -21.20
C THR A 246 7.82 -13.18 -20.40
N ILE A 247 7.55 -14.39 -19.92
CA ILE A 247 8.53 -15.26 -19.28
C ILE A 247 8.93 -16.33 -20.30
N THR A 248 10.22 -16.49 -20.54
CA THR A 248 10.78 -17.47 -21.48
C THR A 248 11.64 -18.47 -20.73
N ASP A 249 11.36 -19.76 -20.87
CA ASP A 249 12.19 -20.82 -20.32
C ASP A 249 13.28 -21.23 -21.32
N LYS A 250 14.54 -21.10 -20.92
CA LYS A 250 15.70 -21.44 -21.77
C LYS A 250 16.00 -22.94 -21.88
N LYS A 251 15.38 -23.77 -21.03
CA LYS A 251 15.52 -25.23 -21.04
C LYS A 251 14.39 -25.92 -21.80
N SER A 252 13.18 -25.36 -21.76
CA SER A 252 12.01 -25.90 -22.48
C SER A 252 12.07 -25.59 -23.99
N VAL A 253 11.94 -26.60 -24.84
CA VAL A 253 12.05 -26.45 -26.31
C VAL A 253 10.76 -26.86 -27.00
N THR A 254 10.23 -25.96 -27.83
CA THR A 254 9.04 -26.21 -28.67
C THR A 254 9.37 -27.04 -29.91
N SER A 255 8.34 -27.57 -30.58
CA SER A 255 8.46 -28.28 -31.87
C SER A 255 9.16 -27.51 -33.00
N LYS A 256 9.34 -26.18 -32.86
CA LYS A 256 10.07 -25.32 -33.81
C LYS A 256 11.52 -25.03 -33.41
N ASN A 257 12.05 -25.73 -32.40
CA ASN A 257 13.36 -25.46 -31.78
C ASN A 257 13.48 -24.01 -31.25
N GLN A 258 12.37 -23.49 -30.72
CA GLN A 258 12.30 -22.18 -30.06
C GLN A 258 12.01 -22.40 -28.57
N ASN A 259 12.61 -21.57 -27.71
CA ASN A 259 12.35 -21.58 -26.27
C ASN A 259 10.86 -21.40 -25.98
N TYR A 260 10.33 -22.13 -25.00
CA TYR A 260 8.94 -21.99 -24.59
C TYR A 260 8.71 -20.66 -23.86
N ALA A 261 7.64 -19.95 -24.22
CA ALA A 261 7.30 -18.64 -23.65
C ALA A 261 5.86 -18.62 -23.10
N PHE A 262 5.70 -17.97 -21.97
CA PHE A 262 4.44 -17.76 -21.26
C PHE A 262 4.18 -16.26 -21.12
N ASN A 263 3.01 -15.82 -21.59
CA ASN A 263 2.59 -14.42 -21.61
C ASN A 263 1.41 -14.20 -20.67
N PHE A 264 1.34 -13.05 -20.01
CA PHE A 264 0.11 -12.59 -19.37
C PHE A 264 0.07 -11.06 -19.33
N ALA A 265 -1.14 -10.50 -19.29
CA ALA A 265 -1.33 -9.06 -19.17
C ALA A 265 -1.65 -8.66 -17.71
N ALA A 266 -1.24 -7.45 -17.33
CA ALA A 266 -1.53 -6.83 -16.06
C ALA A 266 -1.97 -5.38 -16.29
N LYS A 267 -3.25 -5.08 -16.03
CA LYS A 267 -3.80 -3.72 -16.04
C LYS A 267 -3.78 -3.18 -14.62
N LEU A 268 -2.76 -2.38 -14.31
CA LEU A 268 -2.47 -1.79 -13.00
C LEU A 268 -3.23 -0.47 -12.78
N GLY A 269 -4.34 -0.31 -13.50
CA GLY A 269 -5.08 0.94 -13.65
C GLY A 269 -5.83 1.38 -12.40
N ARG A 270 -6.65 2.42 -12.62
CA ARG A 270 -7.51 3.02 -11.61
C ARG A 270 -8.61 2.02 -11.22
N SER A 271 -8.76 1.75 -9.93
CA SER A 271 -9.83 0.90 -9.41
C SER A 271 -10.89 1.76 -8.72
N GLU A 272 -12.13 1.64 -9.18
CA GLU A 272 -13.30 2.24 -8.52
C GLU A 272 -13.90 1.32 -7.44
N LEU A 273 -13.30 0.15 -7.23
CA LEU A 273 -13.75 -0.82 -6.24
C LEU A 273 -13.66 -0.26 -4.81
N LYS A 274 -14.57 -0.76 -3.98
CA LYS A 274 -14.66 -0.42 -2.57
C LYS A 274 -14.31 -1.65 -1.74
N ARG A 275 -13.26 -1.57 -0.93
CA ARG A 275 -12.91 -2.64 0.01
C ARG A 275 -13.71 -2.46 1.28
N LEU A 276 -14.47 -3.48 1.66
CA LEU A 276 -15.18 -3.57 2.94
C LEU A 276 -14.32 -4.36 3.94
N THR A 277 -14.39 -4.01 5.22
CA THR A 277 -13.80 -4.77 6.32
C THR A 277 -14.74 -4.68 7.51
N ASP A 278 -15.25 -5.83 7.96
CA ASP A 278 -16.13 -5.89 9.12
C ASP A 278 -15.32 -5.66 10.41
N LEU A 279 -15.95 -4.98 11.36
CA LEU A 279 -15.41 -4.74 12.70
C LEU A 279 -16.05 -5.65 13.73
N GLN A 280 -15.37 -5.80 14.87
CA GLN A 280 -15.88 -6.56 15.99
C GLN A 280 -17.13 -5.91 16.61
N ASN A 281 -18.06 -6.74 17.07
CA ASN A 281 -19.24 -6.30 17.80
C ASN A 281 -18.88 -5.44 19.02
N ARG A 282 -19.63 -4.36 19.22
CA ARG A 282 -19.42 -3.33 20.24
C ARG A 282 -18.10 -2.56 20.09
N SER A 283 -17.73 -2.20 18.86
CA SER A 283 -16.44 -1.55 18.55
C SER A 283 -16.11 -0.31 19.39
N ALA A 284 -17.12 0.43 19.89
CA ALA A 284 -16.92 1.63 20.69
C ALA A 284 -16.53 1.34 22.15
N THR A 285 -16.77 0.12 22.64
CA THR A 285 -16.53 -0.26 24.05
C THR A 285 -15.61 -1.48 24.20
N ASN A 286 -15.66 -2.43 23.26
CA ASN A 286 -14.72 -3.54 23.19
C ASN A 286 -13.46 -3.08 22.45
N PRO A 287 -12.28 -3.03 23.09
CA PRO A 287 -11.03 -2.73 22.40
C PRO A 287 -10.59 -3.87 21.50
N THR A 288 -9.88 -3.54 20.43
CA THR A 288 -9.22 -4.49 19.53
C THR A 288 -8.22 -5.34 20.32
N PHE A 289 -8.35 -6.67 20.29
CA PHE A 289 -7.45 -7.56 21.03
C PHE A 289 -6.14 -7.82 20.25
N LEU A 290 -6.26 -8.38 19.04
CA LEU A 290 -5.13 -8.59 18.13
C LEU A 290 -4.99 -7.42 17.16
N PRO A 291 -3.77 -6.91 16.90
CA PRO A 291 -3.58 -5.86 15.92
C PRO A 291 -3.89 -6.37 14.51
N TYR A 292 -4.42 -5.50 13.65
CA TYR A 292 -4.75 -5.83 12.27
C TYR A 292 -4.55 -4.63 11.34
N THR A 293 -4.27 -4.89 10.07
CA THR A 293 -4.06 -3.84 9.06
C THR A 293 -5.24 -3.79 8.09
N ILE A 294 -5.77 -2.59 7.89
CA ILE A 294 -6.78 -2.29 6.87
C ILE A 294 -6.04 -1.80 5.63
N PHE A 295 -6.32 -2.40 4.48
CA PHE A 295 -5.67 -2.06 3.21
C PHE A 295 -6.66 -1.35 2.28
N SER A 296 -6.15 -0.49 1.39
CA SER A 296 -6.83 -0.12 0.14
C SER A 296 -6.99 -1.33 -0.80
N VAL A 297 -7.66 -1.13 -1.93
CA VAL A 297 -7.79 -2.16 -2.97
C VAL A 297 -6.42 -2.49 -3.56
N ASP A 298 -5.66 -1.45 -3.96
CA ASP A 298 -4.28 -1.57 -4.46
C ASP A 298 -3.22 -1.86 -3.37
N LYS A 299 -3.62 -2.00 -2.10
CA LYS A 299 -2.77 -2.14 -0.90
C LYS A 299 -1.76 -1.00 -0.66
N LYS A 300 -1.76 0.07 -1.47
CA LYS A 300 -0.83 1.21 -1.35
C LYS A 300 -1.18 2.15 -0.19
N ALA A 301 -2.40 2.14 0.34
CA ALA A 301 -2.71 2.70 1.65
C ALA A 301 -2.98 1.59 2.67
N GLN A 302 -2.40 1.74 3.85
CA GLN A 302 -2.43 0.77 4.94
C GLN A 302 -2.68 1.50 6.24
N LEU A 303 -3.61 1.01 7.05
CA LEU A 303 -3.91 1.55 8.37
C LEU A 303 -3.75 0.45 9.40
N ASP A 304 -2.70 0.54 10.21
CA ASP A 304 -2.40 -0.42 11.26
C ASP A 304 -3.21 -0.07 12.53
N ILE A 305 -4.16 -0.93 12.87
CA ILE A 305 -4.96 -0.84 14.09
C ILE A 305 -4.26 -1.62 15.20
N SER A 306 -3.89 -0.91 16.26
CA SER A 306 -3.15 -1.46 17.41
C SER A 306 -4.08 -2.17 18.39
N SER A 307 -3.54 -3.12 19.17
CA SER A 307 -4.22 -3.63 20.37
C SER A 307 -4.64 -2.50 21.32
N GLY A 308 -5.80 -2.64 21.97
CA GLY A 308 -6.37 -1.61 22.84
C GLY A 308 -7.23 -0.56 22.14
N THR A 309 -7.27 -0.57 20.79
CA THR A 309 -8.02 0.45 20.03
C THR A 309 -9.52 0.18 20.03
N THR A 310 -10.33 1.13 20.51
CA THR A 310 -11.79 1.19 20.32
C THR A 310 -12.11 2.12 19.16
N VAL A 311 -13.13 1.76 18.39
CA VAL A 311 -13.55 2.46 17.16
C VAL A 311 -15.00 2.92 17.33
N ASN A 312 -15.25 4.23 17.27
CA ASN A 312 -16.61 4.76 17.40
C ASN A 312 -16.92 5.84 16.36
N LEU A 313 -18.20 6.01 16.05
CA LEU A 313 -18.72 7.12 15.26
C LEU A 313 -19.75 7.87 16.12
N ASN A 314 -19.43 9.10 16.55
CA ASN A 314 -20.26 9.88 17.46
C ASN A 314 -20.67 9.10 18.74
N GLY A 315 -19.74 8.33 19.32
CA GLY A 315 -19.98 7.47 20.48
C GLY A 315 -20.74 6.16 20.19
N GLN A 316 -21.14 5.89 18.95
CA GLN A 316 -21.83 4.66 18.56
C GLN A 316 -20.87 3.62 17.96
N ASP A 317 -21.28 2.35 18.05
CA ASP A 317 -20.60 1.23 17.42
C ASP A 317 -20.61 1.31 15.88
N VAL A 318 -19.53 0.85 15.27
CA VAL A 318 -19.36 0.78 13.81
C VAL A 318 -19.23 -0.69 13.43
N GLN A 319 -20.13 -1.18 12.59
CA GLN A 319 -20.15 -2.60 12.17
C GLN A 319 -19.16 -2.93 11.06
N ALA A 320 -18.97 -2.00 10.12
CA ALA A 320 -18.08 -2.17 8.99
C ALA A 320 -17.44 -0.83 8.63
N ILE A 321 -16.24 -0.93 8.08
CA ILE A 321 -15.47 0.17 7.53
C ILE A 321 -15.17 -0.10 6.08
N SER A 322 -14.82 0.93 5.33
CA SER A 322 -14.48 0.75 3.93
C SER A 322 -13.45 1.74 3.42
N VAL A 323 -12.68 1.29 2.43
CA VAL A 323 -11.68 2.09 1.73
C VAL A 323 -12.03 2.13 0.26
N GLN A 324 -12.20 3.35 -0.28
CA GLN A 324 -12.40 3.61 -1.70
C GLN A 324 -11.26 4.49 -2.22
N GLN A 325 -10.99 4.40 -3.53
CA GLN A 325 -9.99 5.19 -4.21
C GLN A 325 -10.63 6.17 -5.17
N SER A 326 -10.12 7.40 -5.24
CA SER A 326 -10.42 8.36 -6.30
C SER A 326 -9.13 9.00 -6.83
N TYR A 327 -9.19 9.50 -8.05
CA TYR A 327 -7.99 9.91 -8.81
C TYR A 327 -8.11 11.34 -9.37
N PRO A 328 -8.35 12.35 -8.51
CA PRO A 328 -8.33 13.76 -8.92
C PRO A 328 -6.88 14.20 -9.21
N ASN A 329 -6.70 15.08 -10.20
CA ASN A 329 -5.38 15.68 -10.49
C ASN A 329 -5.03 16.80 -9.48
N GLU A 330 -6.05 17.43 -8.89
CA GLU A 330 -5.91 18.43 -7.83
C GLU A 330 -7.04 18.32 -6.81
N VAL A 331 -6.77 18.76 -5.58
CA VAL A 331 -7.80 18.98 -4.56
C VAL A 331 -7.70 20.41 -4.03
N VAL A 332 -8.84 21.02 -3.74
CA VAL A 332 -8.92 22.45 -3.43
C VAL A 332 -9.50 22.67 -2.04
N THR A 333 -8.87 23.55 -1.27
CA THR A 333 -9.43 24.09 -0.03
C THR A 333 -9.85 25.53 -0.27
N LYS A 334 -11.15 25.78 -0.19
CA LYS A 334 -11.71 27.09 -0.53
C LYS A 334 -11.61 28.09 0.62
N ASN A 335 -11.52 29.38 0.28
CA ASN A 335 -11.66 30.51 1.20
C ASN A 335 -10.66 30.52 2.38
N VAL A 336 -9.44 29.99 2.21
CA VAL A 336 -8.46 29.90 3.30
C VAL A 336 -7.93 31.29 3.64
N PRO A 337 -7.92 31.71 4.92
CA PRO A 337 -7.34 32.99 5.33
C PRO A 337 -5.81 32.96 5.17
N VAL A 338 -5.30 33.65 4.16
CA VAL A 338 -3.85 33.76 3.87
C VAL A 338 -3.22 35.03 4.44
N GLU A 339 -4.05 36.04 4.73
CA GLU A 339 -3.64 37.30 5.34
C GLU A 339 -4.55 37.65 6.51
N LYS A 340 -3.94 37.82 7.69
CA LYS A 340 -4.64 38.27 8.91
C LYS A 340 -3.97 39.52 9.47
N GLU A 341 -4.77 40.49 9.85
CA GLU A 341 -4.33 41.72 10.50
C GLU A 341 -5.25 42.01 11.69
N ASN A 342 -4.70 42.12 12.90
CA ASN A 342 -5.47 42.31 14.13
C ASN A 342 -6.63 41.31 14.31
N LYS A 343 -6.35 40.03 14.00
CA LYS A 343 -7.31 38.90 13.99
C LYS A 343 -8.33 38.93 12.85
N GLU A 344 -8.56 40.09 12.24
CA GLU A 344 -9.39 40.25 11.06
C GLU A 344 -8.76 39.56 9.85
N ILE A 345 -9.57 38.86 9.05
CA ILE A 345 -9.10 38.18 7.84
C ILE A 345 -9.16 39.17 6.69
N LYS A 346 -8.01 39.74 6.31
CA LYS A 346 -7.89 40.73 5.23
C LYS A 346 -7.91 40.09 3.84
N ARG A 347 -7.38 38.88 3.70
CA ARG A 347 -7.38 38.16 2.41
C ARG A 347 -7.66 36.67 2.59
N ARG A 348 -8.54 36.16 1.72
CA ARG A 348 -8.80 34.73 1.54
C ARG A 348 -8.37 34.33 0.13
N GLU A 349 -7.84 33.12 0.00
CA GLU A 349 -7.51 32.50 -1.27
C GLU A 349 -7.91 31.03 -1.25
N ASP A 350 -8.19 30.48 -2.43
CA ASP A 350 -8.30 29.03 -2.59
C ASP A 350 -6.88 28.43 -2.64
N LEU A 351 -6.68 27.32 -1.92
CA LEU A 351 -5.44 26.54 -1.94
C LEU A 351 -5.65 25.30 -2.81
N HIS A 352 -4.99 25.27 -3.96
CA HIS A 352 -4.96 24.12 -4.85
C HIS A 352 -3.75 23.26 -4.49
N TYR A 353 -3.98 21.97 -4.24
CA TYR A 353 -2.95 20.97 -4.02
C TYR A 353 -2.90 20.02 -5.20
N VAL A 354 -1.71 19.81 -5.77
CA VAL A 354 -1.51 18.88 -6.90
C VAL A 354 -1.39 17.46 -6.34
N VAL A 355 -2.24 16.55 -6.84
CA VAL A 355 -2.40 15.19 -6.33
C VAL A 355 -1.92 14.19 -7.38
N ASN A 356 -0.76 13.58 -7.11
CA ASN A 356 -0.08 12.65 -8.03
C ASN A 356 -0.29 11.17 -7.64
N ASN A 357 -0.84 10.90 -6.46
CA ASN A 357 -1.18 9.56 -5.96
C ASN A 357 -2.70 9.51 -5.71
N PRO A 358 -3.32 8.32 -5.55
CA PRO A 358 -4.75 8.23 -5.27
C PRO A 358 -5.14 9.00 -4.00
N VAL A 359 -6.38 9.46 -3.96
CA VAL A 359 -7.08 9.82 -2.72
C VAL A 359 -7.72 8.54 -2.19
N TYR A 360 -7.36 8.18 -0.96
CA TYR A 360 -7.91 7.05 -0.22
C TYR A 360 -8.96 7.58 0.77
N SER A 361 -10.22 7.31 0.48
CA SER A 361 -11.35 7.69 1.31
C SER A 361 -11.67 6.56 2.28
N PHE A 362 -11.40 6.78 3.57
CA PHE A 362 -11.76 5.85 4.64
C PHE A 362 -13.13 6.24 5.18
N GLU A 363 -14.09 5.33 5.13
CA GLU A 363 -15.48 5.54 5.53
C GLU A 363 -15.89 4.61 6.69
N PRO A 364 -16.74 5.05 7.62
CA PRO A 364 -17.46 6.34 7.60
C PRO A 364 -16.63 7.56 8.03
N ASP A 365 -16.84 8.72 7.36
CA ASP A 365 -16.21 10.00 7.73
C ASP A 365 -16.52 10.40 9.17
N GLY A 366 -15.49 10.81 9.91
CA GLY A 366 -15.62 11.23 11.32
C GLY A 366 -15.60 10.09 12.34
N LEU A 367 -15.39 8.84 11.91
CA LEU A 367 -15.04 7.75 12.82
C LEU A 367 -13.74 8.09 13.56
N LEU A 368 -13.73 7.85 14.88
CA LEU A 368 -12.62 8.18 15.79
C LEU A 368 -12.05 6.94 16.48
N PHE A 369 -10.75 7.01 16.75
CA PHE A 369 -10.01 6.07 17.59
C PHE A 369 -9.75 6.68 18.96
N ASN A 370 -9.72 5.87 20.02
CA ASN A 370 -9.29 6.30 21.36
C ASN A 370 -7.79 6.60 21.45
N ASN A 371 -6.97 6.01 20.57
CA ASN A 371 -5.53 6.28 20.43
C ASN A 371 -5.16 6.47 18.94
N PRO A 372 -4.07 7.22 18.63
CA PRO A 372 -3.64 7.41 17.25
C PRO A 372 -3.21 6.09 16.59
N GLN A 373 -3.66 5.87 15.36
CA GLN A 373 -3.34 4.69 14.53
C GLN A 373 -2.39 5.07 13.40
N ARG A 374 -1.59 4.12 12.90
CA ARG A 374 -0.58 4.43 11.87
C ARG A 374 -1.18 4.28 10.47
N LEU A 375 -1.36 5.41 9.79
CA LEU A 375 -1.58 5.42 8.34
C LEU A 375 -0.23 5.38 7.63
N THR A 376 -0.06 4.48 6.68
CA THR A 376 1.08 4.37 5.75
C THR A 376 0.56 4.43 4.32
N ILE A 377 1.13 5.31 3.49
CA ILE A 377 0.82 5.43 2.07
C ILE A 377 2.11 5.24 1.25
N TYR A 378 2.11 4.23 0.39
CA TYR A 378 3.13 3.98 -0.62
C TYR A 378 2.89 4.88 -1.83
N TYR A 379 3.95 5.42 -2.43
CA TYR A 379 3.87 6.38 -3.52
C TYR A 379 4.74 6.01 -4.72
N ASN A 380 4.20 6.27 -5.92
CA ASN A 380 4.95 6.17 -7.16
C ASN A 380 5.65 7.51 -7.42
N ASP A 381 6.98 7.55 -7.45
CA ASP A 381 7.72 8.78 -7.75
C ASP A 381 7.53 9.17 -9.24
N PRO A 382 6.85 10.29 -9.56
CA PRO A 382 6.59 10.70 -10.93
C PRO A 382 7.86 11.18 -11.64
N GLN A 383 8.86 11.70 -10.92
CA GLN A 383 10.08 12.31 -11.48
C GLN A 383 11.30 11.38 -11.44
N GLY A 384 11.32 10.41 -10.52
CA GLY A 384 12.34 9.37 -10.40
C GLY A 384 13.55 9.77 -9.55
N LYS A 385 13.74 9.08 -8.42
CA LYS A 385 14.85 9.17 -7.44
C LYS A 385 15.12 10.55 -6.80
N ASN A 386 14.52 11.63 -7.32
CA ASN A 386 14.88 13.01 -6.98
C ASN A 386 13.70 13.86 -6.43
N ALA A 387 12.51 13.28 -6.25
CA ALA A 387 11.39 14.02 -5.68
C ALA A 387 11.73 14.49 -4.25
N LYS A 388 11.78 15.81 -4.05
CA LYS A 388 12.11 16.42 -2.75
C LYS A 388 10.89 16.47 -1.85
N GLY A 389 10.85 15.56 -0.88
CA GLY A 389 9.87 15.53 0.21
C GLY A 389 8.50 14.99 -0.21
N VAL A 390 7.99 14.04 0.57
CA VAL A 390 6.61 13.54 0.45
C VAL A 390 5.87 13.78 1.76
N GLY A 391 4.71 14.44 1.65
CA GLY A 391 3.79 14.69 2.76
C GLY A 391 2.48 13.93 2.59
N ILE A 392 1.65 13.89 3.64
CA ILE A 392 0.27 13.43 3.55
C ILE A 392 -0.66 14.64 3.64
N LEU A 393 -1.62 14.74 2.73
CA LEU A 393 -2.80 15.60 2.90
C LEU A 393 -3.92 14.80 3.55
N LYS A 394 -4.63 15.44 4.48
CA LYS A 394 -5.90 14.99 5.04
C LYS A 394 -7.03 15.86 4.48
N GLY A 395 -8.03 15.23 3.89
CA GLY A 395 -9.23 15.85 3.34
C GLY A 395 -10.47 15.52 4.16
N LYS A 396 -11.37 16.50 4.31
CA LYS A 396 -12.73 16.30 4.83
C LYS A 396 -13.68 17.30 4.19
N LYS A 397 -14.71 16.81 3.47
CA LYS A 397 -15.80 17.64 2.89
C LYS A 397 -15.30 18.84 2.07
N GLY A 398 -14.25 18.66 1.27
CA GLY A 398 -13.65 19.72 0.45
C GLY A 398 -12.73 20.70 1.22
N PHE A 399 -12.33 20.36 2.45
CA PHE A 399 -11.27 21.04 3.18
C PHE A 399 -10.05 20.12 3.31
N TRP A 400 -8.92 20.51 2.74
CA TRP A 400 -7.69 19.73 2.65
C TRP A 400 -6.53 20.45 3.35
N VAL A 401 -5.80 19.72 4.21
CA VAL A 401 -4.64 20.26 4.91
C VAL A 401 -3.50 19.24 4.96
N PRO A 402 -2.22 19.68 4.88
CA PRO A 402 -1.10 18.82 5.19
C PRO A 402 -1.13 18.42 6.67
N ILE A 403 -0.75 17.17 6.96
CA ILE A 403 -0.62 16.66 8.33
C ILE A 403 0.82 16.27 8.65
N PRO A 404 1.22 16.17 9.93
CA PRO A 404 2.52 15.64 10.33
C PRO A 404 2.73 14.25 9.73
N SER A 405 3.83 14.06 9.02
CA SER A 405 4.15 12.77 8.41
C SER A 405 5.66 12.51 8.41
N PHE A 406 6.05 11.29 8.07
CA PHE A 406 7.43 10.85 8.02
C PHE A 406 7.67 10.12 6.70
N GLU A 407 8.65 10.57 5.93
CA GLU A 407 9.04 9.95 4.65
C GLU A 407 10.08 8.84 4.89
N ASP A 408 9.77 7.61 4.52
CA ASP A 408 10.74 6.54 4.32
C ASP A 408 11.00 6.39 2.81
N ARG A 409 11.97 7.17 2.34
CA ARG A 409 12.34 7.25 0.92
C ARG A 409 12.90 5.95 0.37
N ALA A 410 13.58 5.17 1.20
CA ALA A 410 14.16 3.89 0.79
C ALA A 410 13.07 2.89 0.38
N ASN A 411 11.96 2.88 1.12
CA ASN A 411 10.80 2.02 0.88
C ASN A 411 9.64 2.72 0.16
N ARG A 412 9.85 3.95 -0.36
CA ARG A 412 8.87 4.77 -1.10
C ARG A 412 7.50 4.88 -0.41
N LYS A 413 7.53 5.13 0.91
CA LYS A 413 6.30 5.26 1.73
C LYS A 413 6.37 6.47 2.64
N VAL A 414 5.23 7.09 2.88
CA VAL A 414 5.04 8.17 3.85
C VAL A 414 4.03 7.70 4.90
N PHE A 415 4.25 8.01 6.18
CA PHE A 415 3.33 7.58 7.24
C PHE A 415 3.04 8.68 8.26
N ALA A 416 1.86 8.62 8.88
CA ALA A 416 1.38 9.58 9.87
C ALA A 416 0.52 8.89 10.95
N PRO A 417 0.54 9.36 12.21
CA PRO A 417 -0.46 8.99 13.19
C PRO A 417 -1.78 9.72 12.88
N ILE A 418 -2.90 8.99 12.81
CA ILE A 418 -4.24 9.54 12.59
C ILE A 418 -5.19 9.17 13.74
N LEU A 419 -6.02 10.13 14.15
CA LEU A 419 -7.02 9.97 15.22
C LEU A 419 -8.37 9.42 14.74
N GLY A 420 -8.54 9.23 13.43
CA GLY A 420 -9.81 8.87 12.85
C GLY A 420 -9.82 8.97 11.33
N PHE A 421 -10.92 8.55 10.74
CA PHE A 421 -11.12 8.49 9.29
C PHE A 421 -11.31 9.86 8.63
N SER A 422 -10.94 9.91 7.36
CA SER A 422 -10.88 11.07 6.48
C SER A 422 -10.55 10.59 5.06
N ASP A 423 -10.51 11.52 4.11
CA ASP A 423 -9.76 11.32 2.87
C ASP A 423 -8.26 11.54 3.13
N PHE A 424 -7.39 10.73 2.52
CA PHE A 424 -5.93 10.92 2.61
C PHE A 424 -5.25 10.74 1.25
N SER A 425 -4.19 11.49 0.99
CA SER A 425 -3.34 11.26 -0.19
C SER A 425 -1.88 11.65 0.09
N ALA A 426 -0.95 10.91 -0.53
CA ALA A 426 0.47 11.26 -0.54
C ALA A 426 0.76 12.30 -1.63
N VAL A 427 1.39 13.41 -1.27
CA VAL A 427 1.74 14.48 -2.21
C VAL A 427 3.22 14.82 -2.17
N PHE A 428 3.77 15.11 -3.35
CA PHE A 428 5.15 15.55 -3.49
C PHE A 428 5.23 17.05 -3.24
N CYS A 429 6.07 17.48 -2.30
CA CYS A 429 6.23 18.89 -1.95
C CYS A 429 6.74 19.71 -3.15
N ALA A 430 7.60 19.12 -3.99
CA ALA A 430 8.09 19.72 -5.22
C ALA A 430 7.01 19.97 -6.31
N SER A 431 5.82 19.39 -6.18
CA SER A 431 4.67 19.64 -7.07
C SER A 431 3.69 20.68 -6.52
N GLN A 432 3.87 21.14 -5.28
CA GLN A 432 2.96 22.12 -4.66
C GLN A 432 3.40 23.55 -4.96
N GLN A 433 2.45 24.46 -5.13
CA GLN A 433 2.74 25.89 -5.21
C GLN A 433 3.16 26.43 -3.84
N LEU A 434 4.32 27.07 -3.76
CA LEU A 434 4.75 27.79 -2.56
C LEU A 434 3.85 29.02 -2.36
N LYS A 435 2.97 28.95 -1.35
CA LYS A 435 2.14 30.08 -0.93
C LYS A 435 2.66 30.68 0.38
N LYS A 436 2.80 32.01 0.41
CA LYS A 436 3.26 32.76 1.57
C LYS A 436 2.07 33.35 2.33
N THR A 437 1.95 32.98 3.60
CA THR A 437 0.95 33.53 4.52
C THR A 437 1.53 34.70 5.31
N ILE A 438 0.76 35.78 5.47
CA ILE A 438 1.20 36.98 6.20
C ILE A 438 0.28 37.17 7.41
N ALA A 439 0.86 37.18 8.61
CA ALA A 439 0.17 37.57 9.83
C ALA A 439 0.78 38.90 10.32
N ARG A 440 -0.06 39.94 10.42
CA ARG A 440 0.30 41.23 11.01
C ARG A 440 -0.46 41.41 12.33
N GLN A 441 0.25 41.86 13.36
CA GLN A 441 -0.36 42.50 14.52
C GLN A 441 0.02 43.97 14.44
N VAL A 442 -0.96 44.81 14.11
CA VAL A 442 -0.88 46.26 14.24
C VAL A 442 -1.20 46.56 15.70
N PHE A 443 -0.15 46.74 16.50
CA PHE A 443 -0.28 47.28 17.84
C PHE A 443 -0.89 48.68 17.73
N GLU A 444 -2.16 48.83 18.12
CA GLU A 444 -2.69 50.16 18.40
C GLU A 444 -1.90 50.70 19.61
N PRO A 445 -1.22 51.86 19.49
CA PRO A 445 -0.46 52.40 20.60
C PRO A 445 -1.44 52.80 21.70
N ASN A 446 -1.49 51.98 22.75
CA ASN A 446 -2.41 52.14 23.87
C ASN A 446 -2.46 53.61 24.32
N THR A 447 -3.66 54.19 24.27
CA THR A 447 -3.95 55.56 24.75
C THR A 447 -3.50 55.78 26.19
N GLY A 448 -3.35 54.70 26.97
CA GLY A 448 -2.71 54.70 28.29
C GLY A 448 -1.34 55.41 28.36
N CYS A 449 -0.52 55.37 27.30
CA CYS A 449 0.79 56.05 27.30
C CYS A 449 0.66 57.59 27.28
N TYR A 450 -0.37 58.11 26.59
CA TYR A 450 -0.72 59.54 26.68
C TYR A 450 -1.38 59.89 28.01
N VAL A 451 -2.14 58.98 28.62
CA VAL A 451 -2.78 59.21 29.92
C VAL A 451 -1.74 59.27 31.05
N THR A 452 -0.77 58.36 31.12
CA THR A 452 0.30 58.44 32.13
C THR A 452 1.18 59.67 31.94
N LEU A 453 1.50 60.06 30.70
CA LEU A 453 2.30 61.25 30.42
C LEU A 453 1.52 62.56 30.73
N ALA A 454 0.22 62.60 30.46
CA ALA A 454 -0.64 63.71 30.88
C ALA A 454 -0.77 63.82 32.41
N VAL A 455 -0.99 62.69 33.11
CA VAL A 455 -1.11 62.65 34.58
C VAL A 455 0.20 63.05 35.26
N THR A 456 1.37 62.61 34.77
CA THR A 456 2.66 63.05 35.33
C THR A 456 2.95 64.52 35.07
N VAL A 457 2.64 65.05 33.88
CA VAL A 457 2.76 66.50 33.59
C VAL A 457 1.84 67.33 34.51
N ILE A 458 0.59 66.90 34.72
CA ILE A 458 -0.34 67.57 35.65
C ILE A 458 0.18 67.53 37.09
N ALA A 459 0.70 66.38 37.55
CA ALA A 459 1.28 66.25 38.88
C ALA A 459 2.52 67.15 39.08
N ILE A 460 3.39 67.25 38.08
CA ILE A 460 4.57 68.15 38.11
C ILE A 460 4.14 69.62 38.17
N ILE A 461 3.14 70.03 37.38
CA ILE A 461 2.60 71.41 37.41
C ILE A 461 2.03 71.73 38.80
N LEU A 462 1.24 70.83 39.39
CA LEU A 462 0.69 71.00 40.74
C LEU A 462 1.79 71.07 41.82
N PHE A 463 2.84 70.27 41.70
CA PHE A 463 3.97 70.31 42.63
C PHE A 463 4.70 71.66 42.59
N PHE A 464 4.94 72.20 41.40
CA PHE A 464 5.56 73.52 41.24
C PHE A 464 4.68 74.67 41.74
N THR A 465 3.36 74.63 41.54
CA THR A 465 2.48 75.69 42.06
C THR A 465 2.43 75.73 43.59
N VAL A 466 2.47 74.57 44.25
CA VAL A 466 2.56 74.50 45.73
C VAL A 466 3.89 75.04 46.26
N ILE A 467 5.01 74.72 45.60
CA ILE A 467 6.34 75.24 46.00
C ILE A 467 6.43 76.76 45.81
N PHE A 468 5.95 77.31 44.70
CA PHE A 468 5.95 78.75 44.47
C PHE A 468 5.00 79.52 45.41
N ALA A 469 3.86 78.92 45.78
CA ALA A 469 2.98 79.48 46.81
C ALA A 469 3.64 79.48 48.20
N GLY A 470 4.42 78.43 48.54
CA GLY A 470 5.16 78.35 49.79
C GLY A 470 6.31 79.35 49.90
N LEU A 471 7.08 79.57 48.82
CA LEU A 471 8.22 80.50 48.84
C LEU A 471 7.83 81.97 48.98
N ALA A 472 6.59 82.34 48.62
CA ALA A 472 6.07 83.69 48.83
C ALA A 472 5.77 84.01 50.32
N ALA A 473 5.70 83.00 51.20
CA ALA A 473 5.25 83.15 52.59
C ALA A 473 6.37 83.28 53.63
N VAL A 474 7.65 83.18 53.25
CA VAL A 474 8.80 83.20 54.20
C VAL A 474 9.68 84.46 54.04
N GLY A 475 9.26 85.40 53.19
CA GLY A 475 9.99 86.62 52.85
C GLY A 475 9.67 87.83 53.74
N GLY A 476 9.79 87.73 55.07
CA GLY A 476 9.84 88.94 55.91
C GLY A 476 9.43 88.78 57.38
N LEU A 477 10.42 88.86 58.28
CA LEU A 477 10.53 89.93 59.29
C LEU A 477 11.75 89.72 60.18
N ALA A 478 12.66 90.69 60.17
CA ALA A 478 13.71 90.85 61.17
C ALA A 478 13.28 91.92 62.18
N GLY A 479 13.49 91.70 63.47
CA GLY A 479 13.18 92.64 64.54
C GLY A 479 13.49 92.04 65.91
N ALA A 480 14.13 92.80 66.80
CA ALA A 480 14.75 92.29 68.03
C ALA A 480 14.16 92.93 69.31
N PHE A 481 14.57 92.39 70.47
CA PHE A 481 14.29 92.87 71.85
C PHE A 481 12.83 92.66 72.33
N SER A 482 12.53 92.37 73.61
CA SER A 482 13.37 92.07 74.80
C SER A 482 12.53 91.49 75.95
N SER A 483 13.14 90.67 76.82
CA SER A 483 12.84 90.43 78.25
C SER A 483 11.38 90.40 78.77
N ALA A 484 11.00 89.30 79.44
CA ALA A 484 10.70 89.28 80.88
C ALA A 484 10.36 87.85 81.38
N ALA A 485 10.33 87.66 82.70
CA ALA A 485 10.33 86.37 83.37
C ALA A 485 8.94 85.80 83.75
N ALA A 486 8.84 84.47 83.64
CA ALA A 486 8.30 83.54 84.65
C ALA A 486 6.78 83.43 84.95
N THR A 487 6.49 82.31 85.64
CA THR A 487 5.31 81.92 86.43
C THR A 487 4.03 81.43 85.73
N THR A 488 3.90 80.09 85.75
CA THR A 488 2.74 79.30 86.22
C THR A 488 1.30 79.62 85.78
N GLY A 489 0.64 78.59 85.23
CA GLY A 489 -0.56 78.06 85.91
C GLY A 489 -1.91 78.12 85.18
N SER A 490 -2.36 76.94 84.71
CA SER A 490 -3.75 76.43 84.73
C SER A 490 -4.90 77.14 83.98
N ALA A 491 -5.87 76.32 83.58
CA ALA A 491 -7.24 76.65 83.10
C ALA A 491 -7.34 77.49 81.81
N SER A 492 -7.72 76.94 80.65
CA SER A 492 -9.04 76.37 80.26
C SER A 492 -10.16 77.40 80.06
N ILE A 493 -11.06 77.11 79.10
CA ILE A 493 -12.40 77.70 78.81
C ILE A 493 -12.53 78.52 77.50
N SER A 494 -12.96 77.78 76.46
CA SER A 494 -14.02 78.05 75.44
C SER A 494 -14.29 79.42 74.78
N GLY A 495 -14.70 79.34 73.50
CA GLY A 495 -15.51 80.33 72.77
C GLY A 495 -14.97 80.59 71.35
N ALA A 496 -15.35 79.83 70.30
CA ALA A 496 -16.62 79.88 69.56
C ALA A 496 -16.92 81.30 69.01
N ILE A 497 -16.94 81.55 67.69
CA ILE A 497 -18.05 81.40 66.70
C ILE A 497 -17.44 81.76 65.32
N GLY A 498 -17.83 81.30 64.13
CA GLY A 498 -18.78 80.31 63.59
C GLY A 498 -18.53 80.22 62.05
N ALA A 499 -18.52 79.06 61.39
CA ALA A 499 -19.66 78.22 60.99
C ALA A 499 -20.49 78.74 59.78
N ILE A 500 -20.22 78.22 58.57
CA ILE A 500 -21.20 78.03 57.47
C ILE A 500 -20.95 76.66 56.80
N TYR A 501 -22.03 75.95 56.47
CA TYR A 501 -22.11 74.64 55.79
C TYR A 501 -21.73 74.73 54.28
N THR A 502 -21.64 73.71 53.39
CA THR A 502 -22.09 72.31 53.24
C THR A 502 -21.22 71.70 52.09
N ALA A 503 -21.13 70.42 51.72
CA ALA A 503 -21.59 69.09 52.18
C ALA A 503 -20.80 68.00 51.40
N GLY A 504 -20.84 66.72 51.81
CA GLY A 504 -20.40 65.58 50.97
C GLY A 504 -19.75 64.40 51.72
N THR A 505 -20.56 63.42 52.13
CA THR A 505 -20.27 61.97 52.31
C THR A 505 -18.82 61.53 52.61
N GLN A 506 -18.51 61.07 53.84
CA GLN A 506 -18.52 59.64 54.26
C GLN A 506 -17.59 58.70 53.46
N ALA A 507 -16.80 57.80 54.07
CA ALA A 507 -16.48 57.57 55.49
C ALA A 507 -15.21 56.68 55.61
N VAL A 508 -14.26 57.01 56.51
CA VAL A 508 -13.10 56.16 56.83
C VAL A 508 -12.71 56.32 58.32
N PHE A 509 -12.64 55.19 59.03
CA PHE A 509 -12.07 54.89 60.37
C PHE A 509 -12.48 55.71 61.63
N GLY A 510 -13.11 55.01 62.58
CA GLY A 510 -12.62 54.96 63.96
C GLY A 510 -11.48 53.91 64.08
N THR A 511 -10.70 53.82 65.15
CA THR A 511 -10.93 54.27 66.54
C THR A 511 -9.68 54.82 67.22
N VAL A 512 -9.90 55.55 68.32
CA VAL A 512 -8.91 56.22 69.17
C VAL A 512 -8.09 55.23 70.02
N ALA A 513 -6.79 55.55 70.20
CA ALA A 513 -5.83 55.35 71.32
C ALA A 513 -6.06 54.24 72.40
N SER A 514 -5.05 53.78 73.16
CA SER A 514 -3.73 54.33 73.48
C SER A 514 -2.80 53.22 74.03
N ALA A 515 -1.48 53.39 73.91
CA ALA A 515 -0.55 53.44 75.07
C ALA A 515 0.93 53.32 74.64
N ILE A 516 1.70 54.37 74.95
CA ILE A 516 3.08 54.36 75.48
C ILE A 516 4.09 53.40 74.81
N GLY A 517 5.06 53.94 74.07
CA GLY A 517 6.16 53.15 73.49
C GLY A 517 7.46 53.21 74.28
N MET A 518 8.52 52.62 73.72
CA MET A 518 9.86 53.23 73.62
C MET A 518 10.73 52.51 72.57
N SER A 519 11.38 53.31 71.72
CA SER A 519 12.62 53.06 70.96
C SER A 519 12.94 51.68 70.35
N ALA A 520 12.82 51.62 69.02
CA ALA A 520 13.86 51.21 68.05
C ALA A 520 14.61 49.87 68.21
N THR A 521 14.38 48.95 67.26
CA THR A 521 15.47 48.27 66.52
C THR A 521 14.94 47.70 65.19
N ALA A 522 15.85 47.45 64.23
CA ALA A 522 15.50 47.18 62.84
C ALA A 522 14.95 45.75 62.60
N LEU A 523 14.01 45.63 61.66
CA LEU A 523 13.44 44.36 61.23
C LEU A 523 14.42 43.55 60.35
N SER A 524 14.49 42.25 60.61
CA SER A 524 14.89 41.24 59.63
C SER A 524 14.06 39.96 59.84
N LEU A 525 14.08 39.07 58.84
CA LEU A 525 13.65 37.65 58.87
C LEU A 525 12.15 37.29 58.69
N THR A 526 11.82 36.97 57.43
CA THR A 526 11.38 35.64 56.90
C THR A 526 10.14 34.85 57.41
N PHE A 527 9.53 34.13 56.44
CA PHE A 527 8.66 32.94 56.55
C PHE A 527 7.24 33.16 57.17
N THR A 528 6.18 32.39 56.86
CA THR A 528 6.04 31.09 56.17
C THR A 528 4.72 30.98 55.38
N ALA A 529 4.52 29.86 54.67
CA ALA A 529 3.38 29.58 53.79
C ALA A 529 2.03 29.29 54.49
N LEU A 530 0.94 29.32 53.72
CA LEU A 530 -0.25 28.51 53.99
C LEU A 530 -0.82 27.94 52.67
N SER A 531 -1.08 26.65 52.65
CA SER A 531 -1.73 25.92 51.54
C SER A 531 -3.11 25.44 51.97
N LEU A 532 -4.09 25.56 51.06
CA LEU A 532 -5.36 24.82 51.14
C LEU A 532 -5.77 24.40 49.74
N GLY A 533 -5.93 23.09 49.55
CA GLY A 533 -6.53 22.52 48.36
C GLY A 533 -7.96 22.06 48.64
N ILE A 534 -8.84 22.18 47.65
CA ILE A 534 -10.10 21.44 47.58
C ILE A 534 -10.16 20.83 46.18
N GLY A 535 -10.25 19.51 46.11
CA GLY A 535 -10.54 18.80 44.88
C GLY A 535 -11.98 18.28 44.89
N VAL A 536 -12.63 18.31 43.73
CA VAL A 536 -13.87 17.55 43.48
C VAL A 536 -13.78 16.94 42.08
N ALA A 537 -14.22 15.69 41.94
CA ALA A 537 -14.43 15.02 40.66
C ALA A 537 -15.46 15.80 39.79
N GLY A 538 -15.53 15.65 38.48
CA GLY A 538 -14.92 14.65 37.60
C GLY A 538 -15.98 14.18 36.61
N THR A 539 -15.94 14.74 35.40
CA THR A 539 -16.79 14.35 34.26
C THR A 539 -15.90 14.25 33.03
N ALA A 540 -15.93 13.11 32.35
CA ALA A 540 -15.21 12.95 31.09
C ALA A 540 -15.88 13.83 30.02
N THR A 541 -15.24 14.94 29.67
CA THR A 541 -15.65 15.79 28.55
C THR A 541 -14.64 15.71 27.42
N GLU A 542 -15.17 15.49 26.24
CA GLU A 542 -14.52 15.43 24.93
C GLU A 542 -13.40 16.45 24.77
N ALA A 543 -12.25 16.01 24.24
CA ALA A 543 -11.20 16.90 23.76
C ALA A 543 -11.59 17.54 22.41
N PHE A 544 -12.68 18.31 22.42
CA PHE A 544 -12.95 19.28 21.37
C PHE A 544 -11.91 20.39 21.40
N TYR A 545 -11.66 20.99 20.23
CA TYR A 545 -10.85 22.18 20.08
C TYR A 545 -11.43 23.34 20.94
N THR A 546 -10.86 23.57 22.12
CA THR A 546 -11.12 24.78 22.89
C THR A 546 -10.26 25.92 22.36
N GLU A 547 -10.89 26.91 21.74
CA GLU A 547 -10.28 28.21 21.48
C GLU A 547 -9.94 28.90 22.82
N SER A 548 -8.66 29.21 23.07
CA SER A 548 -8.15 30.30 23.94
C SER A 548 -6.64 30.15 24.17
N PRO A 549 -5.84 31.22 24.34
CA PRO A 549 -5.92 32.52 23.70
C PRO A 549 -4.68 32.80 22.81
N GLU A 550 -4.92 33.36 21.63
CA GLU A 550 -4.11 34.40 20.99
C GLU A 550 -2.60 34.52 21.32
N ASN A 551 -1.77 33.61 20.79
CA ASN A 551 -0.50 33.90 20.10
C ASN A 551 0.39 32.66 19.91
N CYS A 552 -0.11 31.64 19.20
CA CYS A 552 0.72 30.61 18.56
C CYS A 552 -0.08 29.89 17.46
N GLN A 553 0.31 30.05 16.18
CA GLN A 553 -0.12 29.14 15.12
C GLN A 553 0.98 28.10 14.90
N GLY A 554 0.77 26.89 15.43
CA GLY A 554 1.68 25.77 15.21
C GLY A 554 1.52 25.20 13.80
N PHE A 555 2.58 25.27 13.00
CA PHE A 555 2.73 24.48 11.76
C PHE A 555 3.63 23.28 12.05
N ILE A 556 3.31 22.12 11.46
CA ILE A 556 4.12 20.91 11.59
C ILE A 556 4.66 20.53 10.19
N PRO A 557 5.99 20.43 10.00
CA PRO A 557 6.56 20.38 8.66
C PRO A 557 6.70 18.97 8.09
N THR A 558 6.24 18.80 6.85
CA THR A 558 6.89 17.90 5.87
C THR A 558 7.08 18.57 4.51
N CYS A 559 6.21 19.49 4.13
CA CYS A 559 6.52 20.53 3.16
C CYS A 559 6.83 21.84 3.89
N THR A 560 7.91 22.53 3.51
CA THR A 560 8.31 23.80 4.10
C THR A 560 7.35 24.93 3.71
N TRP A 561 6.74 25.57 4.71
CA TRP A 561 6.05 26.84 4.55
C TRP A 561 6.95 27.95 5.11
N GLU A 562 7.16 29.03 4.34
CA GLU A 562 7.89 30.19 4.85
C GLU A 562 6.96 31.09 5.67
N VAL A 563 6.85 30.80 6.97
CA VAL A 563 6.13 31.65 7.92
C VAL A 563 7.01 32.83 8.30
N THR A 564 6.86 33.96 7.61
CA THR A 564 7.53 35.22 8.01
C THR A 564 6.80 35.83 9.20
N ILE A 565 7.25 35.53 10.42
CA ILE A 565 6.85 36.23 11.63
C ILE A 565 7.70 37.50 11.75
N GLY A 566 7.07 38.67 11.76
CA GLY A 566 7.77 39.93 12.05
C GLY A 566 7.80 40.19 13.56
N THR A 567 8.98 40.40 14.14
CA THR A 567 9.16 40.90 15.52
C THR A 567 9.83 42.27 15.51
N PHE A 568 9.37 43.16 16.41
CA PHE A 568 10.00 44.45 16.71
C PHE A 568 9.96 44.67 18.22
N LYS A 569 11.02 45.23 18.81
CA LYS A 569 11.06 45.60 20.23
C LYS A 569 12.13 46.63 20.57
N GLN A 570 11.81 47.44 21.58
CA GLN A 570 12.68 48.16 22.52
C GLN A 570 12.18 47.76 23.93
N ASP A 571 12.96 47.62 25.01
CA ASP A 571 14.39 47.82 25.27
C ASP A 571 14.97 46.48 25.85
N GLY A 572 16.17 46.32 26.42
CA GLY A 572 17.03 47.30 27.09
C GLY A 572 17.98 46.72 28.15
N GLU A 573 18.15 45.39 28.27
CA GLU A 573 19.20 44.80 29.11
C GLU A 573 19.73 43.47 28.57
N GLY A 574 20.89 43.53 27.90
CA GLY A 574 21.45 42.46 27.10
C GLY A 574 22.33 41.49 27.89
N LYS A 575 21.84 40.26 28.07
CA LYS A 575 22.66 39.03 28.12
C LYS A 575 21.84 37.84 27.59
N CYS A 576 22.17 37.37 26.39
CA CYS A 576 21.57 36.16 25.81
C CYS A 576 22.48 34.95 26.07
N ILE A 577 21.93 33.86 26.61
CA ILE A 577 22.61 32.56 26.72
C ILE A 577 21.85 31.54 25.85
N PRO A 578 22.48 30.97 24.81
CA PRO A 578 21.84 29.95 23.99
C PRO A 578 22.05 28.55 24.60
N ASN A 579 20.98 27.90 25.05
CA ASN A 579 21.00 26.45 25.30
C ASN A 579 20.62 25.69 24.02
N GLY A 580 21.62 25.50 23.15
CA GLY A 580 21.52 24.58 22.03
C GLY A 580 21.69 23.13 22.49
N GLY A 581 20.65 22.31 22.34
CA GLY A 581 20.73 20.86 22.49
C GLY A 581 21.06 20.19 21.15
N THR A 582 22.00 19.24 21.14
CA THR A 582 22.34 18.44 19.96
C THR A 582 21.26 17.40 19.67
N TYR A 583 20.68 17.42 18.47
CA TYR A 583 19.79 16.37 17.96
C TYR A 583 20.32 15.85 16.63
N GLN A 584 20.43 14.52 16.48
CA GLN A 584 20.74 13.87 15.20
C GLN A 584 19.47 13.24 14.61
N GLY A 585 19.22 13.48 13.32
CA GLY A 585 18.21 12.72 12.55
C GLY A 585 17.28 13.54 11.64
N GLY A 586 17.79 14.07 10.52
CA GLY A 586 17.01 14.14 9.27
C GLY A 586 15.85 15.15 9.12
N VAL A 587 15.69 16.15 10.00
CA VAL A 587 14.57 17.12 9.91
C VAL A 587 14.93 18.39 9.10
N PRO A 588 14.12 18.83 8.12
CA PRO A 588 14.26 20.16 7.53
C PRO A 588 13.76 21.26 8.50
N VAL A 589 14.59 22.30 8.66
CA VAL A 589 14.49 23.33 9.70
C VAL A 589 13.27 24.23 9.55
N THR A 590 12.61 24.57 10.66
CA THR A 590 11.64 25.68 10.75
C THR A 590 12.37 27.00 11.01
N LEU A 591 12.14 28.00 10.16
CA LEU A 591 12.59 29.37 10.39
C LEU A 591 11.84 29.98 11.58
N CYS A 592 12.54 30.20 12.69
CA CYS A 592 12.14 31.22 13.65
C CYS A 592 12.74 32.55 13.20
N ALA A 593 11.92 33.60 13.14
CA ALA A 593 12.47 34.94 13.19
C ALA A 593 13.06 35.17 14.59
N GLN A 594 14.38 35.31 14.67
CA GLN A 594 15.03 35.94 15.81
C GLN A 594 15.62 37.27 15.35
N VAL A 595 14.89 38.35 15.61
CA VAL A 595 15.49 39.66 15.82
C VAL A 595 15.15 40.08 17.24
N GLU A 596 16.19 40.22 18.07
CA GLU A 596 16.25 41.19 19.15
C GLU A 596 17.71 41.52 19.44
N LYS A 597 18.05 42.81 19.34
CA LYS A 597 19.30 43.40 19.86
C LYS A 597 18.89 44.33 21.00
N CYS A 598 19.64 44.37 22.10
CA CYS A 598 19.95 45.62 22.82
C CYS A 598 20.99 45.42 23.94
N ASN A 599 22.09 46.18 23.88
CA ASN A 599 22.59 46.99 25.00
C ASN A 599 23.68 47.97 24.54
N PHE A 600 23.88 49.04 25.34
CA PHE A 600 24.80 50.18 25.13
C PHE A 600 24.41 51.20 24.05
N ILE A 601 23.47 52.08 24.39
CA ILE A 601 23.43 53.48 23.91
C ILE A 601 23.05 54.36 25.11
N GLU A 602 24.00 55.10 25.70
CA GLU A 602 23.79 55.85 26.96
C GLU A 602 23.13 57.23 26.79
N LYS A 603 22.98 57.73 25.55
CA LYS A 603 22.39 59.04 25.28
C LYS A 603 21.61 59.06 23.97
N PHE A 604 20.50 59.80 23.97
CA PHE A 604 19.79 60.24 22.77
C PHE A 604 19.70 61.77 22.76
N THR A 605 20.13 62.38 21.67
CA THR A 605 19.87 63.80 21.38
C THR A 605 18.87 63.85 20.22
N CYS A 606 17.65 64.33 20.46
CA CYS A 606 16.63 64.39 19.41
C CYS A 606 16.95 65.55 18.44
N GLN A 607 17.21 65.24 17.16
CA GLN A 607 17.67 66.21 16.17
C GLN A 607 16.62 67.25 15.73
N LYS A 608 15.42 67.26 16.35
CA LYS A 608 14.39 68.31 16.20
C LYS A 608 13.86 68.88 17.54
N CYS A 609 14.24 68.32 18.69
CA CYS A 609 13.75 68.76 20.00
C CYS A 609 14.87 68.69 21.05
N SER A 610 15.39 69.85 21.46
CA SER A 610 16.61 69.95 22.27
C SER A 610 16.39 69.67 23.77
N VAL A 611 16.07 68.44 24.15
CA VAL A 611 15.99 68.00 25.56
C VAL A 611 16.63 66.62 25.74
N GLU A 612 17.59 66.50 26.65
CA GLU A 612 18.08 65.20 27.17
C GLU A 612 17.30 64.84 28.45
N CYS A 613 16.95 63.56 28.61
CA CYS A 613 16.38 63.02 29.85
C CYS A 613 17.13 61.76 30.28
N THR A 614 17.38 61.63 31.58
CA THR A 614 18.00 60.46 32.22
C THR A 614 17.03 59.88 33.25
N ALA A 615 17.07 58.56 33.42
CA ALA A 615 16.22 57.84 34.38
C ALA A 615 17.08 57.17 35.47
N GLN A 616 16.66 57.31 36.73
CA GLN A 616 17.09 56.47 37.85
C GLN A 616 15.92 55.55 38.23
N PHE A 617 16.26 54.32 38.64
CA PHE A 617 15.30 53.27 38.96
C PHE A 617 15.28 52.96 40.47
N TYR A 618 14.09 52.59 40.97
CA TYR A 618 13.87 51.90 42.24
C TYR A 618 13.43 50.46 41.94
#